data_AF-A0A9E5QZG2-F1
#
_entry.id   AF-A0A9E5QZG2-F1
#
_cell.length_a   1.000
_cell.length_b   1.000
_cell.length_c   1.000
_cell.angle_alpha   90.00
_cell.angle_beta   90.00
_cell.angle_gamma   90.00
#
_symmetry.space_group_name_H-M   'P 1'
#
loop_
_entity.id
_entity.type
_entity.pdbx_description
1 polymer ?
#
loop_
_entity_poly.entity_id
_entity_poly.type
_entity_poly.pdbx_seq_one_letter_code
_entity_poly.pdbx_strand_id
1 'polypeptide(L)'
;MPPPQEVAQGILEALNLSALPHVEAGTPVLLTLWKEASQRQQIHLVNYSYKNQTVTLHLPELTAADLYTPGSEADPNRIVGSSLRFSLESAKVLRTLEMAAE
;
A
#
# COMPACT_ATOMS: atom_id res chain seq x y z
N MET A 1 23.91 8.81 -0.35
CA MET A 1 23.57 10.03 -1.11
C MET A 1 22.40 9.68 -2.01
N PRO A 2 21.24 10.36 -1.90
CA PRO A 2 20.12 10.08 -2.79
C PRO A 2 20.48 10.41 -4.25
N PRO A 3 19.83 9.78 -5.25
CA PRO A 3 20.10 10.07 -6.65
C PRO A 3 19.75 11.53 -7.00
N PRO A 4 20.39 12.11 -8.03
CA PRO A 4 19.99 13.40 -8.58
C PRO A 4 18.51 13.42 -8.98
N GLN A 5 17.84 14.57 -8.82
CA GLN A 5 16.39 14.70 -9.02
C GLN A 5 15.93 14.24 -10.42
N GLU A 6 16.69 14.57 -11.47
CA GLU A 6 16.42 14.14 -12.85
C GLU A 6 16.45 12.61 -13.02
N VAL A 7 17.39 11.94 -12.33
CA VAL A 7 17.49 10.47 -12.34
C VAL A 7 16.31 9.86 -11.61
N ALA A 8 15.92 10.41 -10.45
CA ALA A 8 14.75 9.97 -9.72
C ALA A 8 13.48 10.10 -10.57
N GLN A 9 13.33 11.22 -11.28
CA GLN A 9 12.18 11.48 -12.13
C GLN A 9 12.13 10.53 -13.34
N GLY A 10 13.25 10.31 -14.02
CA GLY A 10 13.32 9.33 -15.11
C GLY A 10 13.01 7.89 -14.67
N ILE A 11 13.40 7.51 -13.44
CA ILE A 11 13.03 6.20 -12.86
C ILE A 11 11.52 6.12 -12.62
N LEU A 12 10.90 7.17 -12.04
CA LEU A 12 9.46 7.19 -11.77
C LEU A 12 8.64 7.11 -13.06
N GLU A 13 9.05 7.83 -14.11
CA GLU A 13 8.43 7.77 -15.44
C GLU A 13 8.55 6.37 -16.06
N ALA A 14 9.71 5.72 -15.92
CA ALA A 14 9.94 4.38 -16.45
C ALA A 14 9.15 3.28 -15.70
N LEU A 15 8.86 3.46 -14.41
CA LEU A 15 8.18 2.47 -13.58
C LEU A 15 6.67 2.35 -13.84
N ASN A 16 6.09 3.22 -14.68
CA ASN A 16 4.65 3.26 -14.98
C ASN A 16 3.78 3.05 -13.73
N LEU A 17 3.94 3.93 -12.74
CA LEU A 17 3.36 3.79 -11.39
C LEU A 17 1.83 3.66 -11.37
N SER A 18 1.14 4.00 -12.46
CA SER A 18 -0.30 3.76 -12.64
C SER A 18 -0.66 2.28 -12.73
N ALA A 19 0.28 1.42 -13.13
CA ALA A 19 0.05 0.00 -13.35
C ALA A 19 0.40 -0.88 -12.13
N LEU A 20 1.01 -0.30 -11.08
CA LEU A 20 1.49 -1.06 -9.92
C LEU A 20 1.09 -0.35 -8.61
N PRO A 21 0.76 -1.13 -7.56
CA PRO A 21 0.60 -0.57 -6.23
C PRO A 21 1.87 0.16 -5.77
N HIS A 22 1.72 1.38 -5.29
CA HIS A 22 2.83 2.17 -4.77
C HIS A 22 2.39 3.02 -3.58
N VAL A 23 3.36 3.48 -2.78
CA VAL A 23 3.09 4.25 -1.56
C VAL A 23 3.78 5.61 -1.63
N GLU A 24 3.02 6.65 -1.32
CA GLU A 24 3.54 7.97 -1.01
C GLU A 24 3.65 8.12 0.51
N ALA A 25 4.84 8.48 0.98
CA ALA A 25 5.13 8.61 2.40
C ALA A 25 6.24 9.65 2.63
N GLY A 26 6.26 10.26 3.81
CA GLY A 26 7.32 11.22 4.19
C GLY A 26 8.64 10.54 4.57
N THR A 27 8.59 9.28 5.00
CA THR A 27 9.77 8.46 5.33
C THR A 27 9.63 7.06 4.72
N PRO A 28 10.74 6.31 4.55
CA PRO A 28 10.71 5.01 3.87
C PRO A 28 9.68 4.03 4.43
N VAL A 29 8.93 3.41 3.51
CA VAL A 29 7.96 2.35 3.78
C VAL A 29 8.31 1.17 2.90
N LEU A 30 8.43 -0.02 3.49
CA LEU A 30 8.48 -1.26 2.72
C LEU A 30 7.06 -1.62 2.29
N LEU A 31 6.86 -1.80 0.99
CA LEU A 31 5.65 -2.36 0.41
C LEU A 31 5.97 -3.76 -0.13
N THR A 32 5.18 -4.76 0.25
CA THR A 32 5.26 -6.11 -0.34
C THR A 32 3.89 -6.55 -0.83
N LEU A 33 3.89 -7.23 -1.97
CA LEU A 33 2.71 -7.75 -2.64
C LEU A 33 2.72 -9.27 -2.57
N TRP A 34 1.64 -9.83 -2.04
CA TRP A 34 1.44 -11.27 -1.92
C TRP A 34 0.20 -11.65 -2.71
N LYS A 35 0.32 -12.63 -3.58
CA LYS A 35 -0.81 -13.18 -4.32
C LYS A 35 -1.17 -14.53 -3.72
N GLU A 36 -2.37 -14.63 -3.15
CA GLU A 36 -2.93 -15.88 -2.66
C GLU A 36 -3.41 -16.73 -3.86
N ALA A 37 -3.53 -18.04 -3.65
CA ALA A 37 -3.99 -18.98 -4.70
C ALA A 37 -5.41 -18.65 -5.21
N SER A 38 -6.23 -17.99 -4.38
CA SER A 38 -7.60 -17.54 -4.65
C SER A 38 -7.69 -16.27 -5.52
N GLN A 39 -6.60 -15.82 -6.15
CA GLN A 39 -6.48 -14.50 -6.81
C GLN A 39 -6.60 -13.30 -5.87
N ARG A 40 -6.85 -13.52 -4.57
CA ARG A 40 -6.79 -12.46 -3.57
C ARG A 40 -5.36 -11.94 -3.45
N GLN A 41 -5.25 -10.64 -3.21
CA GLN A 41 -3.98 -9.99 -2.99
C GLN A 41 -3.89 -9.52 -1.54
N GLN A 42 -2.69 -9.62 -0.98
CA GLN A 42 -2.34 -8.94 0.24
C GLN A 42 -1.24 -7.93 -0.03
N ILE A 43 -1.40 -6.73 0.51
CA ILE A 43 -0.40 -5.68 0.48
C ILE A 43 0.04 -5.45 1.91
N HIS A 44 1.32 -5.68 2.18
CA HIS A 44 1.89 -5.40 3.50
C HIS A 44 2.68 -4.11 3.41
N LEU A 45 2.40 -3.19 4.31
CA LEU A 45 3.14 -1.96 4.50
C LEU A 45 3.85 -2.01 5.85
N VAL A 46 5.15 -1.77 5.84
CA VAL A 46 5.97 -1.68 7.06
C VAL A 46 6.63 -0.31 7.11
N ASN A 47 6.39 0.40 8.20
CA ASN A 47 7.03 1.67 8.49
C ASN A 47 8.45 1.43 9.03
N TYR A 48 9.46 1.93 8.33
CA TYR A 48 10.85 1.89 8.81
C TYR A 48 11.25 3.13 9.63
N SER A 49 10.32 4.05 9.84
CA SER A 49 10.48 5.14 10.79
C SER A 49 10.09 4.71 12.20
N TYR A 50 10.78 5.26 13.20
CA TYR A 50 10.41 5.14 14.61
C TYR A 50 9.23 6.03 15.03
N LYS A 51 8.64 6.77 14.08
CA LYS A 51 7.50 7.65 14.30
C LYS A 51 6.35 7.25 13.39
N ASN A 52 5.14 7.40 13.92
CA ASN A 52 3.92 7.30 13.14
C ASN A 52 3.93 8.31 11.98
N GLN A 53 3.48 7.89 10.80
CA GLN A 53 3.39 8.75 9.62
C GLN A 53 2.08 8.52 8.87
N THR A 54 1.61 9.55 8.17
CA THR A 54 0.51 9.40 7.21
C THR A 54 1.08 8.91 5.89
N VAL A 55 0.47 7.89 5.32
CA VAL A 55 0.82 7.33 4.02
C VAL A 55 -0.39 7.35 3.10
N THR A 56 -0.13 7.43 1.80
CA THR A 56 -1.13 7.22 0.76
C THR A 56 -0.73 5.99 -0.05
N LEU A 57 -1.53 4.93 0.01
CA LEU A 57 -1.40 3.75 -0.83
C LEU A 57 -2.22 3.97 -2.10
N HIS A 58 -1.55 3.93 -3.24
CA HIS A 58 -2.17 3.98 -4.56
C HIS A 58 -2.26 2.58 -5.15
N LEU A 59 -3.42 2.26 -5.71
CA LEU A 59 -3.77 0.99 -6.32
C LEU A 59 -4.15 1.23 -7.78
N PRO A 60 -3.81 0.32 -8.70
CA PRO A 60 -4.08 0.49 -10.13
C PRO A 60 -5.59 0.48 -10.45
N GLU A 61 -6.39 -0.15 -9.59
CA GLU A 61 -7.84 -0.33 -9.78
C GLU A 61 -8.60 0.00 -8.50
N LEU A 62 -9.89 0.33 -8.66
CA LEU A 62 -10.79 0.51 -7.53
C LEU A 62 -10.89 -0.79 -6.73
N THR A 63 -10.38 -0.78 -5.50
CA THR A 63 -10.24 -1.98 -4.70
C THR A 63 -11.12 -1.90 -3.46
N ALA A 64 -11.87 -2.97 -3.18
CA ALA A 64 -12.49 -3.21 -1.88
C ALA A 64 -11.60 -4.13 -1.06
N ALA A 65 -11.29 -3.73 0.18
CA ALA A 65 -10.34 -4.45 1.02
C ALA A 65 -10.63 -4.30 2.51
N ASP A 66 -10.11 -5.24 3.29
CA ASP A 66 -10.02 -5.13 4.74
C ASP A 66 -8.60 -4.68 5.11
N LEU A 67 -8.52 -3.60 5.90
CA LEU A 67 -7.27 -3.04 6.41
C LEU A 67 -7.14 -3.34 7.90
N TYR A 68 -6.07 -4.04 8.28
CA TYR A 68 -5.81 -4.40 9.67
C TYR A 68 -4.38 -4.06 10.10
N THR A 69 -4.23 -3.89 11.41
CA THR A 69 -2.93 -3.69 12.07
C THR A 69 -2.49 -5.03 12.66
N PRO A 70 -1.33 -5.59 12.27
CA PRO A 70 -0.84 -6.84 12.84
C PRO A 70 -0.72 -6.76 14.37
N GLY A 71 -1.22 -7.79 15.06
CA GLY A 71 -1.20 -7.87 16.53
C GLY A 71 -2.25 -7.02 17.25
N SER A 72 -3.14 -6.32 16.52
CA SER A 72 -4.29 -5.65 17.10
C SER A 72 -5.47 -6.62 17.23
N GLU A 73 -6.21 -6.53 18.35
CA GLU A 73 -7.48 -7.24 18.55
C GLU A 73 -8.69 -6.50 17.94
N ALA A 74 -8.48 -5.31 17.37
CA ALA A 74 -9.54 -4.54 16.72
C ALA A 74 -9.98 -5.20 15.41
N ASP A 75 -11.27 -5.09 15.11
CA ASP A 75 -11.82 -5.56 13.84
C ASP A 75 -11.17 -4.83 12.64
N PRO A 76 -11.01 -5.51 11.50
CA PRO A 76 -10.50 -4.89 10.29
C PRO A 76 -11.39 -3.74 9.82
N ASN A 77 -10.76 -2.65 9.37
CA ASN A 77 -11.48 -1.54 8.76
C ASN A 77 -11.72 -1.85 7.29
N ARG A 78 -12.99 -1.95 6.88
CA ARG A 78 -13.33 -2.11 5.47
C ARG A 78 -13.18 -0.79 4.74
N ILE A 79 -12.44 -0.82 3.63
CA ILE A 79 -12.14 0.37 2.81
C ILE A 79 -12.36 0.07 1.34
N VAL A 80 -12.74 1.12 0.60
CA VAL A 80 -12.95 1.08 -0.85
C VAL A 80 -12.29 2.30 -1.47
N GLY A 81 -11.45 2.08 -2.47
CA GLY A 81 -10.77 3.16 -3.18
C GLY A 81 -9.58 2.67 -4.00
N SER A 82 -9.16 3.51 -4.94
CA SER A 82 -7.87 3.36 -5.65
C SER A 82 -6.74 4.19 -5.01
N SER A 83 -7.08 5.11 -4.10
CA SER A 83 -6.12 5.89 -3.32
C SER A 83 -6.58 5.92 -1.86
N LEU A 84 -5.78 5.33 -0.98
CA LEU A 84 -6.14 5.04 0.40
C LEU A 84 -5.16 5.75 1.33
N ARG A 85 -5.66 6.72 2.10
CA ARG A 85 -4.85 7.52 3.03
C ARG A 85 -5.10 7.09 4.46
N PHE A 86 -4.05 6.72 5.19
CA PHE A 86 -4.15 6.28 6.58
C PHE A 86 -2.87 6.51 7.38
N SER A 87 -2.98 6.43 8.70
CA SER A 87 -1.85 6.47 9.62
C SER A 87 -1.15 5.11 9.66
N LEU A 88 0.18 5.10 9.57
CA LEU A 88 1.01 3.91 9.63
C LEU A 88 2.04 4.06 10.76
N GLU A 89 1.77 3.37 11.87
CA GLU A 89 2.66 3.37 13.04
C GLU A 89 3.80 2.37 12.88
N SER A 90 3.48 1.07 12.82
CA SER A 90 4.45 -0.02 12.64
C SER A 90 4.23 -0.75 11.32
N ALA A 91 3.08 -1.41 11.18
CA ALA A 91 2.71 -2.11 9.97
C ALA A 91 1.19 -2.11 9.77
N LYS A 92 0.78 -2.24 8.51
CA LYS A 92 -0.60 -2.55 8.14
C LYS A 92 -0.62 -3.58 7.03
N VAL A 93 -1.69 -4.36 7.02
CA VAL A 93 -1.96 -5.29 5.94
C VAL A 93 -3.31 -4.94 5.35
N LEU A 94 -3.31 -4.80 4.03
CA LEU A 94 -4.49 -4.71 3.20
C LEU A 94 -4.74 -6.11 2.62
N ARG A 95 -5.93 -6.67 2.79
CA ARG A 95 -6.35 -7.89 2.10
C ARG A 95 -7.53 -7.56 1.18
N THR A 96 -7.36 -7.80 -0.11
CA THR A 96 -8.42 -7.54 -1.09
C THR A 96 -9.56 -8.52 -0.90
N LEU A 97 -10.77 -8.03 -1.12
CA LEU A 97 -11.97 -8.85 -1.16
C LEU A 97 -12.15 -9.37 -2.58
N GLU A 98 -12.76 -10.55 -2.70
CA GLU A 98 -13.31 -10.96 -3.99
C GLU A 98 -14.44 -10.00 -4.34
N MET A 99 -14.29 -9.27 -5.44
CA MET A 99 -15.46 -8.71 -6.10
C MET A 99 -16.22 -9.88 -6.68
N ALA A 100 -17.47 -10.06 -6.27
CA ALA A 100 -18.36 -10.98 -6.94
C ALA A 100 -18.40 -10.58 -8.42
N ALA A 101 -18.00 -11.50 -9.30
CA ALA A 101 -18.26 -11.32 -10.72
C ALA A 101 -19.78 -11.39 -10.90
N GLU A 102 -20.40 -10.24 -11.20
CA GLU A 102 -21.77 -10.20 -11.72
C GLU A 102 -21.83 -10.79 -13.14
#